data_AF-A0AAD6YRW7-F1
#
_entry.id   AF-A0AAD6YRW7-F1
#
_cell.length_a   1.000
_cell.length_b   1.000
_cell.length_c   1.000
_cell.angle_alpha   90.00
_cell.angle_beta   90.00
_cell.angle_gamma   90.00
#
_symmetry.space_group_name_H-M   'P 1'
#
loop_
_entity.id
_entity.type
_entity.pdbx_description
1 polymer ?
#
loop_
_entity_poly.entity_id
_entity_poly.type
_entity_poly.pdbx_seq_one_letter_code
_entity_poly.pdbx_strand_id
1 'polypeptide(L)'
;MDRSPTGGIVDVYAPQPFAFDFQKTVETLQLYRGEIKQPETLIDEINGNVGVGGIDMVVLGTCEFECVAFGSLHEQLLAAWDARDIAHKFKLVCIVHNVNDNAWQKFIAQWARRNAIRILSISEHVAAAFRRSFLISADSPDVSIRSAGYEYIPVDVHVPVLDTAVAVEHQPLRILANAVIQGSFFADRRDYLAIFAELNESLARDPKVWGYNPLSAEHVSYTVDTSLPDLPFRLFLIGSGYIEIPSELANIVVIRDKLSYPEFYKVMSDMDICVPAFSGENLYYDVQASSTFAMAVECSVPILVTERIKNSYTYVKDDRAVVTRPAAMREVEALQALRSRDASYFLQRMEIPPDSPTMHAAEAMMRLGWVRSGEESQTFKQDIWRANDRVVERLLRDL
;
A
#
# COMPACT_ATOMS: atom_id res chain seq x y z
N MET A 1 -2.91 -19.33 14.79
CA MET A 1 -3.67 -18.27 15.50
C MET A 1 -5.04 -18.83 15.86
N ASP A 2 -5.12 -19.69 16.88
CA ASP A 2 -6.40 -20.14 17.44
C ASP A 2 -6.60 -19.45 18.78
N ARG A 3 -7.36 -18.35 18.76
CA ARG A 3 -8.06 -17.73 19.89
C ARG A 3 -8.78 -16.49 19.36
N SER A 4 -10.04 -16.65 18.93
CA SER A 4 -11.00 -15.54 18.92
C SER A 4 -11.16 -15.10 20.38
N PRO A 5 -10.81 -13.85 20.76
CA PRO A 5 -10.86 -13.41 22.15
C PRO A 5 -12.27 -13.42 22.79
N THR A 6 -13.32 -13.61 21.99
CA THR A 6 -14.72 -13.47 22.43
C THR A 6 -15.67 -14.59 21.98
N GLY A 7 -15.19 -15.61 21.26
CA GLY A 7 -16.06 -16.70 20.78
C GLY A 7 -17.02 -16.30 19.66
N GLY A 8 -16.81 -15.15 19.00
CA GLY A 8 -17.56 -14.73 17.82
C GLY A 8 -17.24 -15.56 16.57
N ILE A 9 -18.19 -15.59 15.63
CA ILE A 9 -18.07 -16.24 14.33
C ILE A 9 -17.95 -15.16 13.25
N VAL A 10 -17.09 -15.38 12.26
CA VAL A 10 -16.96 -14.52 11.09
C VAL A 10 -17.43 -15.31 9.88
N ASP A 11 -18.35 -14.72 9.12
CA ASP A 11 -18.75 -15.21 7.80
C ASP A 11 -18.20 -14.29 6.72
N VAL A 12 -17.73 -14.86 5.61
CA VAL A 12 -17.22 -14.11 4.46
C VAL A 12 -18.16 -14.23 3.28
N TYR A 13 -18.56 -13.09 2.71
CA TYR A 13 -19.44 -13.00 1.55
C TYR A 13 -18.68 -12.36 0.40
N ALA A 14 -18.35 -13.12 -0.65
CA ALA A 14 -17.54 -12.62 -1.75
C ALA A 14 -17.67 -13.48 -3.01
N PRO A 15 -17.52 -12.89 -4.22
CA PRO A 15 -17.49 -13.66 -5.46
C PRO A 15 -16.33 -14.65 -5.45
N GLN A 16 -16.59 -15.89 -5.87
CA GLN A 16 -15.56 -16.92 -6.01
C GLN A 16 -15.39 -17.38 -7.47
N PRO A 17 -14.15 -17.71 -7.88
CA PRO A 17 -12.91 -17.55 -7.13
C PRO A 17 -12.51 -16.08 -6.95
N PHE A 18 -11.71 -15.77 -5.92
CA PHE A 18 -11.17 -14.41 -5.77
C PHE A 18 -10.30 -14.01 -6.97
N ALA A 19 -10.41 -12.73 -7.35
CA ALA A 19 -9.69 -12.18 -8.50
C ALA A 19 -8.17 -12.41 -8.40
N PHE A 20 -7.53 -12.54 -9.57
CA PHE A 20 -6.08 -12.73 -9.70
C PHE A 20 -5.54 -13.93 -8.87
N ASP A 21 -6.33 -15.00 -8.77
CA ASP A 21 -6.04 -16.21 -7.98
C ASP A 21 -5.74 -15.94 -6.50
N PHE A 22 -6.26 -14.85 -5.92
CA PHE A 22 -6.04 -14.55 -4.49
C PHE A 22 -6.55 -15.65 -3.55
N GLN A 23 -7.47 -16.49 -4.03
CA GLN A 23 -7.93 -17.70 -3.33
C GLN A 23 -6.76 -18.60 -2.89
N LYS A 24 -5.71 -18.74 -3.72
CA LYS A 24 -4.50 -19.52 -3.38
C LYS A 24 -3.76 -18.91 -2.19
N THR A 25 -3.70 -17.59 -2.10
CA THR A 25 -3.09 -16.87 -0.97
C THR A 25 -3.90 -17.09 0.30
N VAL A 26 -5.23 -16.98 0.22
CA VAL A 26 -6.14 -17.23 1.35
C VAL A 26 -5.97 -18.63 1.91
N GLU A 27 -5.89 -19.64 1.04
CA GLU A 27 -5.67 -21.04 1.41
C GLU A 27 -4.28 -21.26 2.02
N THR A 28 -3.23 -20.73 1.38
CA THR A 28 -1.84 -20.90 1.82
C THR A 28 -1.60 -20.28 3.19
N LEU A 29 -2.09 -19.07 3.41
CA LEU A 29 -1.93 -18.34 4.68
C LEU A 29 -3.02 -18.67 5.69
N GLN A 30 -4.01 -19.48 5.32
CA GLN A 30 -5.17 -19.82 6.14
C GLN A 30 -5.89 -18.58 6.68
N LEU A 31 -6.06 -17.55 5.83
CA LEU A 31 -6.65 -16.26 6.23
C LEU A 31 -8.11 -16.39 6.66
N TYR A 32 -8.79 -17.46 6.22
CA TYR A 32 -10.16 -17.76 6.60
C TYR A 32 -10.38 -19.27 6.64
N ARG A 33 -11.16 -19.73 7.62
CA ARG A 33 -11.52 -21.14 7.83
C ARG A 33 -13.05 -21.22 7.96
N GLY A 34 -13.73 -21.32 6.83
CA GLY A 34 -15.19 -21.39 6.78
C GLY A 34 -15.68 -21.47 5.33
N GLU A 35 -16.99 -21.59 5.17
CA GLU A 35 -17.62 -21.45 3.85
C GLU A 35 -17.57 -19.97 3.44
N ILE A 36 -17.18 -19.71 2.19
CA ILE A 36 -17.30 -18.40 1.58
C ILE A 36 -18.65 -18.37 0.87
N LYS A 37 -19.52 -17.48 1.32
CA LYS A 37 -20.89 -17.36 0.85
C LYS A 37 -20.98 -16.39 -0.33
N GLN A 38 -22.04 -16.53 -1.11
CA GLN A 38 -22.30 -15.62 -2.24
C GLN A 38 -22.73 -14.24 -1.72
N PRO A 39 -22.23 -13.12 -2.28
CA PRO A 39 -22.58 -11.77 -1.81
C PRO A 39 -24.08 -11.50 -1.73
N GLU A 40 -24.86 -12.09 -2.64
CA GLU A 40 -26.29 -11.86 -2.77
C GLU A 40 -27.10 -12.42 -1.58
N THR A 41 -26.54 -13.37 -0.81
CA THR A 41 -27.23 -13.99 0.33
C THR A 41 -27.09 -13.18 1.63
N LEU A 42 -26.21 -12.17 1.67
CA LEU A 42 -25.93 -11.40 2.88
C LEU A 42 -27.19 -10.79 3.49
N ILE A 43 -28.04 -10.17 2.66
CA ILE A 43 -29.25 -9.49 3.14
C ILE A 43 -30.28 -10.49 3.67
N ASP A 44 -30.41 -11.65 3.02
CA ASP A 44 -31.31 -12.71 3.47
C ASP A 44 -30.88 -13.24 4.85
N GLU A 45 -29.58 -13.38 5.10
CA GLU A 45 -29.06 -13.82 6.40
C GLU A 45 -29.20 -12.76 7.49
N ILE A 46 -28.95 -11.49 7.18
CA ILE A 46 -29.18 -10.37 8.10
C ILE A 46 -30.65 -10.33 8.54
N ASN A 47 -31.58 -10.59 7.63
CA ASN A 47 -33.02 -10.60 7.89
C ASN A 47 -33.52 -11.92 8.49
N GLY A 48 -32.83 -13.04 8.24
CA GLY A 48 -33.21 -14.37 8.70
C GLY A 48 -33.04 -14.56 10.21
N ASN A 49 -32.11 -13.83 10.84
CA ASN A 49 -31.97 -13.78 12.30
C ASN A 49 -31.79 -12.34 12.82
N VAL A 50 -32.87 -11.76 13.31
CA VAL A 50 -32.92 -10.38 13.83
C VAL A 50 -32.76 -10.29 15.35
N GLY A 51 -32.66 -11.42 16.05
CA GLY A 51 -32.59 -11.49 17.51
C GLY A 51 -31.21 -11.94 18.01
N VAL A 52 -31.19 -12.62 19.16
CA VAL A 52 -29.97 -13.16 19.76
C VAL A 52 -29.25 -14.12 18.79
N GLY A 53 -27.96 -13.88 18.57
CA GLY A 53 -27.16 -14.65 17.62
C GLY A 53 -27.32 -14.21 16.16
N GLY A 54 -27.98 -13.07 15.90
CA GLY A 54 -27.95 -12.40 14.61
C GLY A 54 -26.60 -11.76 14.32
N ILE A 55 -26.44 -11.22 13.10
CA ILE A 55 -25.21 -10.50 12.71
C ILE A 55 -25.13 -9.17 13.46
N ASP A 56 -24.10 -8.96 14.28
CA ASP A 56 -23.89 -7.74 15.06
C ASP A 56 -22.98 -6.71 14.37
N MET A 57 -22.21 -7.15 13.35
CA MET A 57 -21.31 -6.31 12.58
C MET A 57 -21.30 -6.71 11.11
N VAL A 58 -21.37 -5.71 10.23
CA VAL A 58 -21.12 -5.87 8.80
C VAL A 58 -19.85 -5.09 8.46
N VAL A 59 -18.84 -5.77 7.94
CA VAL A 59 -17.59 -5.16 7.47
C VAL A 59 -17.59 -5.16 5.95
N LEU A 60 -17.54 -3.97 5.35
CA LEU A 60 -17.41 -3.79 3.92
C LEU A 60 -15.93 -3.59 3.57
N GLY A 61 -15.41 -4.46 2.71
CA GLY A 61 -13.98 -4.55 2.37
C GLY A 61 -13.43 -3.33 1.66
N THR A 62 -14.28 -2.59 0.95
CA THR A 62 -13.99 -1.33 0.25
C THR A 62 -15.32 -0.60 -0.01
N CYS A 63 -15.81 0.19 0.96
CA CYS A 63 -17.13 0.88 0.84
C CYS A 63 -17.25 1.75 -0.43
N GLU A 64 -16.11 2.23 -0.93
CA GLU A 64 -15.92 2.94 -2.18
C GLU A 64 -16.46 2.16 -3.39
N PHE A 65 -16.27 0.84 -3.38
CA PHE A 65 -16.78 -0.08 -4.38
C PHE A 65 -18.14 -0.66 -3.96
N GLU A 66 -18.28 -1.23 -2.77
CA GLU A 66 -19.47 -2.04 -2.47
C GLU A 66 -20.75 -1.23 -2.36
N CYS A 67 -20.70 -0.01 -1.80
CA CYS A 67 -21.89 0.84 -1.69
C CYS A 67 -22.35 1.41 -3.05
N VAL A 68 -21.49 1.37 -4.08
CA VAL A 68 -21.78 1.95 -5.41
C VAL A 68 -22.02 0.86 -6.45
N ALA A 69 -21.19 -0.18 -6.47
CA ALA A 69 -21.22 -1.25 -7.46
C ALA A 69 -22.35 -2.25 -7.21
N PHE A 70 -22.72 -2.51 -5.95
CA PHE A 70 -23.80 -3.45 -5.61
C PHE A 70 -25.18 -2.76 -5.48
N GLY A 71 -25.44 -1.75 -6.31
CA GLY A 71 -26.76 -1.13 -6.48
C GLY A 71 -27.37 -0.65 -5.17
N SER A 72 -28.44 -1.33 -4.71
CA SER A 72 -29.22 -0.98 -3.53
C SER A 72 -28.72 -1.60 -2.21
N LEU A 73 -27.52 -2.19 -2.18
CA LEU A 73 -26.99 -2.83 -0.94
C LEU A 73 -27.03 -1.89 0.26
N HIS A 74 -26.65 -0.61 0.09
CA HIS A 74 -26.76 0.40 1.15
C HIS A 74 -28.20 0.55 1.66
N GLU A 75 -29.18 0.66 0.75
CA GLU A 75 -30.59 0.83 1.11
C GLU A 75 -31.14 -0.41 1.82
N GLN A 76 -30.75 -1.60 1.38
CA GLN A 76 -31.14 -2.88 1.97
C GLN A 76 -30.54 -3.06 3.37
N LEU A 77 -29.25 -2.75 3.55
CA LEU A 77 -28.60 -2.77 4.86
C LEU A 77 -29.27 -1.77 5.82
N LEU A 78 -29.59 -0.57 5.35
CA LEU A 78 -30.23 0.44 6.19
C LEU A 78 -31.65 0.02 6.60
N ALA A 79 -32.42 -0.54 5.66
CA ALA A 79 -33.75 -1.06 5.94
C ALA A 79 -33.71 -2.24 6.93
N ALA A 80 -32.76 -3.15 6.77
CA ALA A 80 -32.53 -4.25 7.69
C ALA A 80 -32.14 -3.75 9.08
N TRP A 81 -31.26 -2.74 9.15
CA TRP A 81 -30.92 -2.09 10.42
C TRP A 81 -32.16 -1.49 11.07
N ASP A 82 -32.96 -0.70 10.35
CA ASP A 82 -34.16 -0.02 10.86
C ASP A 82 -35.22 -1.02 11.37
N ALA A 83 -35.38 -2.17 10.72
CA ALA A 83 -36.35 -3.20 11.07
C ALA A 83 -36.06 -3.93 12.41
N ARG A 84 -34.79 -3.97 12.85
CA ARG A 84 -34.41 -4.63 14.11
C ARG A 84 -34.82 -3.80 15.35
N ASP A 85 -35.01 -4.47 16.49
CA ASP A 85 -35.19 -3.77 17.76
C ASP A 85 -33.86 -3.16 18.25
N ILE A 86 -33.95 -2.32 19.29
CA ILE A 86 -32.82 -1.53 19.77
C ILE A 86 -31.67 -2.39 20.35
N ALA A 87 -31.96 -3.59 20.86
CA ALA A 87 -30.98 -4.46 21.49
C ALA A 87 -30.20 -5.33 20.48
N HIS A 88 -30.68 -5.43 19.23
CA HIS A 88 -30.10 -6.30 18.20
C HIS A 88 -29.66 -5.54 16.94
N LYS A 89 -29.42 -4.23 17.05
CA LYS A 89 -28.86 -3.41 15.97
C LYS A 89 -27.42 -3.85 15.68
N PHE A 90 -27.02 -3.75 14.41
CA PHE A 90 -25.64 -4.04 14.01
C PHE A 90 -24.85 -2.77 13.70
N LYS A 91 -23.51 -2.89 13.68
CA LYS A 91 -22.59 -1.83 13.24
C LYS A 91 -22.13 -2.07 11.81
N LEU A 92 -22.00 -0.99 11.04
CA LEU A 92 -21.35 -0.98 9.73
C LEU A 92 -19.90 -0.49 9.88
N VAL A 93 -18.94 -1.30 9.46
CA VAL A 93 -17.52 -0.91 9.38
C VAL A 93 -17.16 -0.77 7.91
N CYS A 94 -16.72 0.43 7.52
CA CYS A 94 -16.27 0.74 6.18
C CYS A 94 -14.75 0.76 6.09
N ILE A 95 -14.17 -0.19 5.36
CA ILE A 95 -12.75 -0.10 5.01
C ILE A 95 -12.57 0.90 3.87
N VAL A 96 -11.62 1.81 4.02
CA VAL A 96 -11.39 2.93 3.10
C VAL A 96 -9.91 3.18 2.87
N HIS A 97 -9.57 3.69 1.68
CA HIS A 97 -8.19 4.04 1.35
C HIS A 97 -8.04 5.40 0.66
N ASN A 98 -9.15 6.05 0.27
CA ASN A 98 -9.12 7.35 -0.40
C ASN A 98 -10.24 8.28 0.08
N VAL A 99 -9.89 9.39 0.74
CA VAL A 99 -10.87 10.38 1.20
C VAL A 99 -11.56 11.10 0.04
N ASN A 100 -10.94 11.14 -1.14
CA ASN A 100 -11.52 11.80 -2.31
C ASN A 100 -12.47 10.89 -3.11
N ASP A 101 -12.61 9.61 -2.74
CA ASP A 101 -13.65 8.78 -3.31
C ASP A 101 -14.99 9.13 -2.66
N ASN A 102 -15.71 10.05 -3.28
CA ASN A 102 -16.88 10.70 -2.71
C ASN A 102 -18.20 10.01 -3.08
N ALA A 103 -18.19 9.08 -4.04
CA ALA A 103 -19.42 8.52 -4.61
C ALA A 103 -20.29 7.80 -3.57
N TRP A 104 -19.65 7.11 -2.62
CA TRP A 104 -20.29 6.41 -1.52
C TRP A 104 -20.53 7.31 -0.28
N GLN A 105 -19.78 8.40 -0.12
CA GLN A 105 -19.80 9.20 1.11
C GLN A 105 -21.14 9.89 1.40
N LYS A 106 -21.96 10.10 0.36
CA LYS A 106 -23.35 10.59 0.50
C LYS A 106 -24.22 9.70 1.41
N PHE A 107 -23.83 8.44 1.60
CA PHE A 107 -24.54 7.48 2.45
C PHE A 107 -24.15 7.59 3.93
N ILE A 108 -23.00 8.20 4.26
CA ILE A 108 -22.47 8.27 5.63
C ILE A 108 -23.47 8.95 6.58
N ALA A 109 -24.08 10.05 6.17
CA ALA A 109 -25.01 10.81 7.02
C ALA A 109 -26.18 9.96 7.55
N GLN A 110 -26.64 8.96 6.80
CA GLN A 110 -27.75 8.10 7.22
C GLN A 110 -27.33 7.16 8.36
N TRP A 111 -26.12 6.61 8.29
CA TRP A 111 -25.57 5.74 9.33
C TRP A 111 -25.03 6.51 10.54
N ALA A 112 -24.46 7.70 10.31
CA ALA A 112 -23.89 8.55 11.36
C ALA A 112 -24.97 8.97 12.38
N ARG A 113 -26.16 9.38 11.91
CA ARG A 113 -27.32 9.71 12.77
C ARG A 113 -27.76 8.56 13.67
N ARG A 114 -27.50 7.33 13.26
CA ARG A 114 -27.83 6.10 13.98
C ARG A 114 -26.72 5.64 14.92
N ASN A 115 -25.60 6.37 14.97
CA ASN A 115 -24.37 5.92 15.61
C ASN A 115 -23.99 4.50 15.17
N ALA A 116 -24.14 4.20 13.88
CA ALA A 116 -24.08 2.85 13.34
C ALA A 116 -22.97 2.64 12.31
N ILE A 117 -22.14 3.65 12.02
CA ILE A 117 -20.99 3.55 11.11
C ILE A 117 -19.68 3.80 11.83
N ARG A 118 -18.65 3.08 11.39
CA ARG A 118 -17.25 3.34 11.69
C ARG A 118 -16.43 3.30 10.42
N ILE A 119 -15.40 4.14 10.36
CA ILE A 119 -14.42 4.13 9.29
C ILE A 119 -13.17 3.39 9.76
N LEU A 120 -12.71 2.44 8.95
CA LEU A 120 -11.48 1.69 9.16
C LEU A 120 -10.52 1.99 8.00
N SER A 121 -9.68 3.00 8.16
CA SER A 121 -8.71 3.35 7.13
C SER A 121 -7.53 2.39 7.10
N ILE A 122 -6.90 2.22 5.93
CA ILE A 122 -5.71 1.38 5.80
C ILE A 122 -4.38 2.11 6.08
N SER A 123 -4.42 3.35 6.56
CA SER A 123 -3.24 4.15 6.92
C SER A 123 -3.59 5.36 7.80
N GLU A 124 -2.64 5.83 8.61
CA GLU A 124 -2.88 6.91 9.56
C GLU A 124 -3.19 8.27 8.91
N HIS A 125 -2.53 8.62 7.80
CA HIS A 125 -2.78 9.91 7.14
C HIS A 125 -4.17 9.96 6.52
N VAL A 126 -4.67 8.84 5.98
CA VAL A 126 -6.05 8.72 5.48
C VAL A 126 -7.05 8.83 6.63
N ALA A 127 -6.81 8.18 7.78
CA ALA A 127 -7.63 8.39 8.98
C ALA A 127 -7.66 9.88 9.40
N ALA A 128 -6.50 10.53 9.43
CA ALA A 128 -6.41 11.95 9.78
C ALA A 128 -7.19 12.82 8.78
N ALA A 129 -7.13 12.51 7.49
CA ALA A 129 -7.90 13.20 6.46
C ALA A 129 -9.41 12.99 6.60
N PHE A 130 -9.88 11.77 6.88
CA PHE A 130 -11.30 11.52 7.17
C PHE A 130 -11.77 12.31 8.39
N ARG A 131 -11.00 12.31 9.49
CA ARG A 131 -11.32 13.10 10.69
C ARG A 131 -11.47 14.59 10.36
N ARG A 132 -10.54 15.16 9.59
CA ARG A 132 -10.65 16.55 9.13
C ARG A 132 -11.89 16.78 8.27
N SER A 133 -12.16 15.90 7.30
CA SER A 133 -13.34 15.97 6.42
C SER A 133 -14.65 15.91 7.21
N PHE A 134 -14.71 15.08 8.24
CA PHE A 134 -15.87 14.93 9.10
C PHE A 134 -16.13 16.16 9.97
N LEU A 135 -15.09 16.80 10.49
CA LEU A 135 -15.24 18.09 11.19
C LEU A 135 -15.78 19.17 10.26
N ILE A 136 -15.28 19.25 9.02
CA ILE A 136 -15.81 20.19 8.01
C ILE A 136 -17.30 19.90 7.73
N SER A 137 -17.66 18.63 7.63
CA SER A 137 -19.05 18.20 7.41
C SER A 137 -19.95 18.50 8.61
N ALA A 138 -19.43 18.40 9.84
CA ALA A 138 -20.15 18.78 11.06
C ALA A 138 -20.48 20.29 11.07
N ASP A 139 -19.64 21.14 10.49
CA ASP A 139 -19.91 22.59 10.35
C ASP A 139 -20.66 22.98 9.06
N SER A 140 -21.16 22.01 8.29
CA SER A 140 -21.81 22.27 7.00
C SER A 140 -23.00 23.25 7.11
N PRO A 141 -23.21 24.14 6.12
CA PRO A 141 -24.42 24.96 6.04
C PRO A 141 -25.67 24.12 5.73
N ASP A 142 -25.50 22.93 5.13
CA ASP A 142 -26.59 22.00 4.88
C ASP A 142 -27.02 21.34 6.21
N VAL A 143 -28.23 21.65 6.66
CA VAL A 143 -28.82 21.10 7.89
C VAL A 143 -28.84 19.58 7.88
N SER A 144 -29.05 18.96 6.72
CA SER A 144 -29.03 17.50 6.62
C SER A 144 -27.66 16.93 6.94
N ILE A 145 -26.56 17.59 6.55
CA ILE A 145 -25.20 17.12 6.81
C ILE A 145 -24.77 17.48 8.25
N ARG A 146 -24.93 18.75 8.66
CA ARG A 146 -24.53 19.21 9.99
C ARG A 146 -25.24 18.48 11.14
N SER A 147 -26.52 18.14 10.95
CA SER A 147 -27.28 17.37 11.96
C SER A 147 -26.93 15.89 11.99
N ALA A 148 -26.06 15.39 11.10
CA ALA A 148 -25.78 13.96 11.00
C ALA A 148 -24.80 13.43 12.04
N GLY A 149 -24.12 14.30 12.80
CA GLY A 149 -23.19 13.89 13.86
C GLY A 149 -21.84 13.39 13.34
N TYR A 150 -21.35 13.94 12.22
CA TYR A 150 -20.08 13.52 11.59
C TYR A 150 -18.88 13.54 12.55
N GLU A 151 -18.82 14.51 13.47
CA GLU A 151 -17.74 14.64 14.46
C GLU A 151 -17.64 13.45 15.44
N TYR A 152 -18.70 12.64 15.56
CA TYR A 152 -18.76 11.48 16.45
C TYR A 152 -18.48 10.15 15.74
N ILE A 153 -18.26 10.15 14.42
CA ILE A 153 -17.96 8.92 13.68
C ILE A 153 -16.57 8.41 14.07
N PRO A 154 -16.43 7.19 14.63
CA PRO A 154 -15.12 6.65 14.95
C PRO A 154 -14.33 6.38 13.66
N VAL A 155 -13.05 6.76 13.69
CA VAL A 155 -12.10 6.52 12.60
C VAL A 155 -10.89 5.80 13.16
N ASP A 156 -10.70 4.55 12.76
CA ASP A 156 -9.57 3.70 13.15
C ASP A 156 -8.63 3.44 11.98
N VAL A 157 -7.49 2.82 12.28
CA VAL A 157 -6.46 2.44 11.32
C VAL A 157 -6.21 0.94 11.46
N HIS A 158 -6.33 0.20 10.36
CA HIS A 158 -5.94 -1.19 10.26
C HIS A 158 -5.13 -1.40 8.99
N VAL A 159 -3.83 -1.63 9.12
CA VAL A 159 -2.93 -1.72 7.97
C VAL A 159 -2.94 -3.16 7.44
N PRO A 160 -3.36 -3.41 6.18
CA PRO A 160 -3.53 -4.75 5.64
C PRO A 160 -2.18 -5.32 5.18
N VAL A 161 -1.37 -5.79 6.11
CA VAL A 161 -0.10 -6.47 5.83
C VAL A 161 -0.27 -7.96 6.12
N LEU A 162 -0.18 -8.79 5.08
CA LEU A 162 -0.17 -10.24 5.19
C LEU A 162 1.21 -10.80 5.57
N ASP A 163 1.20 -11.96 6.24
CA ASP A 163 2.41 -12.76 6.49
C ASP A 163 2.75 -13.61 5.27
N THR A 164 3.13 -12.98 4.17
CA THR A 164 3.58 -13.73 3.00
C THR A 164 4.94 -14.32 3.35
N ALA A 165 4.99 -15.65 3.50
CA ALA A 165 6.15 -16.42 3.99
C ALA A 165 7.34 -16.45 3.00
N VAL A 166 7.53 -15.41 2.19
CA VAL A 166 8.61 -15.30 1.23
C VAL A 166 9.77 -14.56 1.87
N ALA A 167 10.31 -15.15 2.94
CA ALA A 167 11.57 -14.68 3.50
C ALA A 167 12.70 -15.16 2.59
N VAL A 168 13.14 -14.30 1.68
CA VAL A 168 14.39 -14.55 0.95
C VAL A 168 15.52 -14.10 1.86
N GLU A 169 16.34 -15.04 2.35
CA GLU A 169 17.59 -14.68 3.01
C GLU A 169 18.53 -14.05 1.97
N HIS A 170 18.65 -12.73 2.05
CA HIS A 170 19.50 -11.98 1.17
C HIS A 170 20.94 -11.98 1.69
N GLN A 171 21.90 -12.25 0.80
CA GLN A 171 23.30 -12.21 1.19
C GLN A 171 23.72 -10.77 1.55
N PRO A 172 24.45 -10.56 2.68
CA PRO A 172 24.82 -9.22 3.15
C PRO A 172 25.68 -8.41 2.16
N LEU A 173 26.38 -9.08 1.25
CA LEU A 173 27.33 -8.48 0.31
C LEU A 173 26.80 -8.45 -1.13
N ARG A 174 25.49 -8.36 -1.33
CA ARG A 174 24.93 -8.23 -2.69
C ARG A 174 24.95 -6.79 -3.20
N ILE A 175 25.12 -6.65 -4.51
CA ILE A 175 24.91 -5.40 -5.25
C ILE A 175 23.40 -5.17 -5.43
N LEU A 176 22.95 -3.92 -5.42
CA LEU A 176 21.55 -3.57 -5.71
C LEU A 176 21.29 -3.79 -7.20
N ALA A 177 20.62 -4.88 -7.56
CA ALA A 177 20.35 -5.31 -8.93
C ALA A 177 18.89 -5.12 -9.35
N ASN A 178 17.91 -5.29 -8.46
CA ASN A 178 16.49 -5.29 -8.85
C ASN A 178 15.72 -4.18 -8.11
N ALA A 179 15.42 -3.07 -8.79
CA ALA A 179 14.47 -2.08 -8.26
C ALA A 179 13.07 -2.32 -8.85
N VAL A 180 12.02 -1.99 -8.10
CA VAL A 180 10.63 -2.15 -8.56
C VAL A 180 9.80 -0.88 -8.37
N ILE A 181 9.03 -0.51 -9.39
CA ILE A 181 7.90 0.40 -9.27
C ILE A 181 6.63 -0.43 -9.36
N GLN A 182 5.85 -0.44 -8.28
CA GLN A 182 4.59 -1.17 -8.20
C GLN A 182 3.41 -0.20 -8.32
N GLY A 183 2.42 -0.59 -9.12
CA GLY A 183 1.18 0.17 -9.29
C GLY A 183 0.72 0.21 -10.75
N SER A 184 -0.35 0.96 -11.01
CA SER A 184 -0.82 1.16 -12.37
C SER A 184 0.21 1.92 -13.22
N PHE A 185 0.30 1.57 -14.50
CA PHE A 185 1.19 2.19 -15.48
C PHE A 185 0.58 3.50 -16.01
N PHE A 186 0.19 4.39 -15.11
CA PHE A 186 -0.35 5.71 -15.44
C PHE A 186 0.57 6.81 -14.93
N ALA A 187 0.94 7.73 -15.83
CA ALA A 187 1.91 8.80 -15.56
C ALA A 187 1.40 9.87 -14.59
N ASP A 188 0.07 10.00 -14.44
CA ASP A 188 -0.56 10.87 -13.44
C ASP A 188 -0.40 10.33 -12.02
N ARG A 189 -0.15 9.02 -11.84
CA ARG A 189 0.05 8.37 -10.54
C ARG A 189 1.51 8.11 -10.21
N ARG A 190 2.36 7.99 -11.23
CA ARG A 190 3.76 7.60 -11.11
C ARG A 190 4.63 8.37 -12.10
N ASP A 191 5.78 8.87 -11.66
CA ASP A 191 6.68 9.67 -12.49
C ASP A 191 7.62 8.80 -13.35
N TYR A 192 7.05 7.90 -14.15
CA TYR A 192 7.83 6.99 -15.01
C TYR A 192 8.76 7.76 -15.97
N LEU A 193 8.29 8.89 -16.52
CA LEU A 193 9.03 9.66 -17.51
C LEU A 193 10.30 10.28 -16.92
N ALA A 194 10.21 10.90 -15.73
CA ALA A 194 11.40 11.42 -15.07
C ALA A 194 12.38 10.29 -14.71
N ILE A 195 11.87 9.17 -14.18
CA ILE A 195 12.70 8.01 -13.83
C ILE A 195 13.44 7.48 -15.06
N PHE A 196 12.77 7.31 -16.21
CA PHE A 196 13.42 6.84 -17.43
C PHE A 196 14.45 7.84 -17.97
N ALA A 197 14.14 9.13 -17.96
CA ALA A 197 15.07 10.17 -18.39
C ALA A 197 16.34 10.21 -17.51
N GLU A 198 16.16 10.15 -16.19
CA GLU A 198 17.26 10.13 -15.22
C GLU A 198 18.10 8.85 -15.33
N LEU A 199 17.45 7.70 -15.55
CA LEU A 199 18.14 6.43 -15.75
C LEU A 199 18.99 6.46 -17.02
N ASN A 200 18.45 6.98 -18.12
CA ASN A 200 19.21 7.19 -19.37
C ASN A 200 20.39 8.15 -19.18
N GLU A 201 20.19 9.27 -18.46
CA GLU A 201 21.27 10.21 -18.15
C GLU A 201 22.38 9.55 -17.32
N SER A 202 22.00 8.73 -16.33
CA SER A 202 22.95 8.00 -15.49
C SER A 202 23.73 6.94 -16.27
N LEU A 203 23.05 6.17 -17.12
CA LEU A 203 23.68 5.16 -17.99
C LEU A 203 24.60 5.77 -19.05
N ALA A 204 24.21 6.89 -19.65
CA ALA A 204 25.04 7.57 -20.64
C ALA A 204 26.36 8.09 -20.04
N ARG A 205 26.37 8.38 -18.73
CA ARG A 205 27.54 8.85 -17.99
C ARG A 205 28.48 7.71 -17.62
N ASP A 206 27.95 6.66 -17.00
CA ASP A 206 28.73 5.49 -16.59
C ASP A 206 27.87 4.22 -16.63
N PRO A 207 27.81 3.53 -17.78
CA PRO A 207 26.96 2.35 -17.94
C PRO A 207 27.48 1.14 -17.15
N LYS A 208 28.77 1.12 -16.79
CA LYS A 208 29.39 0.02 -16.04
C LYS A 208 28.89 -0.07 -14.61
N VAL A 209 28.61 1.07 -13.97
CA VAL A 209 27.98 1.11 -12.64
C VAL A 209 26.66 0.32 -12.64
N TRP A 210 25.95 0.31 -13.76
CA TRP A 210 24.69 -0.40 -13.92
C TRP A 210 24.84 -1.82 -14.48
N GLY A 211 26.04 -2.24 -14.86
CA GLY A 211 26.31 -3.57 -15.44
C GLY A 211 26.09 -3.64 -16.96
N TYR A 212 26.21 -2.53 -17.67
CA TYR A 212 25.93 -2.43 -19.11
C TYR A 212 27.12 -1.86 -19.91
N ASN A 213 27.17 -2.22 -21.19
CA ASN A 213 28.05 -1.60 -22.18
C ASN A 213 27.49 -0.23 -22.61
N PRO A 214 28.35 0.74 -23.00
CA PRO A 214 27.89 1.99 -23.61
C PRO A 214 27.02 1.76 -24.84
N LEU A 215 26.06 2.66 -25.08
CA LEU A 215 25.32 2.70 -26.35
C LEU A 215 26.29 2.90 -27.51
N SER A 216 26.00 2.25 -28.63
CA SER A 216 26.79 2.33 -29.86
C SER A 216 25.86 2.51 -31.07
N ALA A 217 26.42 2.88 -32.21
CA ALA A 217 25.64 3.01 -33.45
C ALA A 217 24.99 1.69 -33.90
N GLU A 218 25.52 0.54 -33.44
CA GLU A 218 25.03 -0.79 -33.78
C GLU A 218 23.87 -1.25 -32.88
N HIS A 219 23.73 -0.66 -31.70
CA HIS A 219 22.77 -1.09 -30.68
C HIS A 219 21.93 0.08 -30.19
N VAL A 220 20.63 0.05 -30.50
CA VAL A 220 19.65 1.06 -30.04
C VAL A 220 19.31 0.92 -28.55
N SER A 221 19.80 -0.11 -27.87
CA SER A 221 19.56 -0.39 -26.45
C SER A 221 20.85 -0.79 -25.73
N TYR A 222 20.94 -0.47 -24.44
CA TYR A 222 22.07 -0.89 -23.60
C TYR A 222 22.12 -2.42 -23.52
N THR A 223 23.30 -3.02 -23.68
CA THR A 223 23.50 -4.48 -23.59
C THR A 223 24.30 -4.82 -22.35
N VAL A 224 24.00 -5.97 -21.73
CA VAL A 224 24.68 -6.41 -20.50
C VAL A 224 26.18 -6.58 -20.76
N ASP A 225 27.01 -6.03 -19.88
CA ASP A 225 28.45 -6.27 -19.89
C ASP A 225 28.74 -7.58 -19.15
N THR A 226 28.88 -8.68 -19.91
CA THR A 226 29.15 -10.02 -19.37
C THR A 226 30.57 -10.20 -18.82
N SER A 227 31.44 -9.20 -18.95
CA SER A 227 32.77 -9.20 -18.35
C SER A 227 32.78 -8.77 -16.89
N LEU A 228 31.70 -8.12 -16.43
CA LEU A 228 31.57 -7.69 -15.05
C LEU A 228 31.08 -8.85 -14.17
N PRO A 229 31.63 -8.99 -12.94
CA PRO A 229 31.21 -10.05 -12.02
C PRO A 229 29.83 -9.79 -11.38
N ASP A 230 29.40 -8.53 -11.38
CA ASP A 230 28.18 -8.09 -10.72
C ASP A 230 26.95 -8.27 -11.61
N LEU A 231 25.79 -8.57 -10.99
CA LEU A 231 24.52 -8.67 -11.71
C LEU A 231 24.13 -7.31 -12.32
N PRO A 232 23.63 -7.27 -13.57
CA PRO A 232 23.16 -6.02 -14.18
C PRO A 232 21.93 -5.50 -13.44
N PHE A 233 21.80 -4.18 -13.37
CA PHE A 233 20.64 -3.53 -12.79
C PHE A 233 19.40 -3.68 -13.66
N ARG A 234 18.24 -3.91 -13.05
CA ARG A 234 16.94 -4.01 -13.70
C ARG A 234 15.91 -3.18 -12.94
N LEU A 235 15.09 -2.47 -13.71
CA LEU A 235 13.93 -1.76 -13.19
C LEU A 235 12.66 -2.52 -13.56
N PHE A 236 12.03 -3.14 -12.58
CA PHE A 236 10.78 -3.87 -12.74
C PHE A 236 9.59 -2.91 -12.62
N LEU A 237 8.65 -3.02 -13.56
CA LEU A 237 7.35 -2.37 -13.47
C LEU A 237 6.31 -3.47 -13.27
N ILE A 238 5.70 -3.51 -12.08
CA ILE A 238 4.74 -4.55 -11.71
C ILE A 238 3.37 -3.94 -11.49
N GLY A 239 2.38 -4.35 -12.29
CA GLY A 239 1.03 -3.81 -12.20
C GLY A 239 0.19 -4.02 -13.44
N SER A 240 -0.49 -2.97 -13.89
CA SER A 240 -1.40 -3.02 -15.03
C SER A 240 -1.49 -1.68 -15.74
N GLY A 241 -1.78 -1.69 -17.03
CA GLY A 241 -1.89 -0.50 -17.87
C GLY A 241 -0.93 -0.57 -19.05
N TYR A 242 -0.61 0.59 -19.61
CA TYR A 242 0.32 0.73 -20.73
C TYR A 242 1.28 1.88 -20.47
N ILE A 243 2.57 1.63 -20.65
CA ILE A 243 3.61 2.64 -20.62
C ILE A 243 4.60 2.34 -21.74
N GLU A 244 4.99 3.37 -22.49
CA GLU A 244 6.01 3.24 -23.52
C GLU A 244 7.40 3.30 -22.87
N ILE A 245 8.22 2.30 -23.15
CA ILE A 245 9.60 2.23 -22.66
C ILE A 245 10.52 2.81 -23.75
N PRO A 246 11.39 3.78 -23.41
CA PRO A 246 12.40 4.27 -24.34
C PRO A 246 13.25 3.12 -24.90
N SER A 247 13.52 3.15 -26.21
CA SER A 247 14.24 2.06 -26.90
C SER A 247 15.57 1.72 -26.24
N GLU A 248 16.27 2.72 -25.72
CA GLU A 248 17.54 2.63 -25.02
C GLU A 248 17.45 1.70 -23.81
N LEU A 249 16.32 1.73 -23.10
CA LEU A 249 16.08 1.04 -21.84
C LEU A 249 15.43 -0.35 -22.01
N ALA A 250 15.21 -0.82 -23.24
CA ALA A 250 14.46 -2.05 -23.52
C ALA A 250 15.04 -3.32 -22.85
N ASN A 251 16.35 -3.35 -22.57
CA ASN A 251 17.02 -4.47 -21.88
C ASN A 251 17.21 -4.26 -20.37
N ILE A 252 16.70 -3.14 -19.84
CA ILE A 252 16.87 -2.72 -18.43
C ILE A 252 15.52 -2.72 -17.73
N VAL A 253 14.50 -2.17 -18.39
CA VAL A 253 13.14 -2.10 -17.85
C VAL A 253 12.40 -3.39 -18.15
N VAL A 254 11.87 -4.02 -17.11
CA VAL A 254 11.17 -5.30 -17.18
C VAL A 254 9.72 -5.10 -16.77
N ILE A 255 8.79 -5.22 -17.72
CA ILE A 255 7.35 -5.17 -17.42
C ILE A 255 6.88 -6.57 -16.98
N ARG A 256 6.09 -6.58 -15.90
CA ARG A 256 5.32 -7.74 -15.42
C ARG A 256 3.90 -7.28 -15.17
N ASP A 257 3.03 -7.46 -16.15
CA ASP A 257 1.63 -7.11 -16.06
C ASP A 257 0.75 -8.32 -15.73
N LYS A 258 -0.40 -8.07 -15.09
CA LYS A 258 -1.47 -9.06 -14.88
C LYS A 258 -1.02 -10.37 -14.19
N LEU A 259 -0.05 -10.28 -13.29
CA LEU A 259 0.37 -11.41 -12.46
C LEU A 259 -0.78 -11.89 -11.57
N SER A 260 -0.88 -13.20 -11.35
CA SER A 260 -1.62 -13.73 -10.21
C SER A 260 -0.95 -13.31 -8.90
N TYR A 261 -1.68 -13.29 -7.78
CA TYR A 261 -1.08 -12.95 -6.47
C TYR A 261 0.11 -13.83 -6.09
N PRO A 262 0.09 -15.17 -6.26
CA PRO A 262 1.27 -15.99 -6.00
C PRO A 262 2.49 -15.63 -6.86
N GLU A 263 2.28 -15.34 -8.15
CA GLU A 263 3.36 -14.88 -9.04
C GLU A 263 3.86 -13.50 -8.65
N PHE A 264 2.95 -12.59 -8.28
CA PHE A 264 3.27 -11.26 -7.79
C PHE A 264 4.16 -11.33 -6.55
N TYR A 265 3.77 -12.10 -5.53
CA TYR A 265 4.55 -12.23 -4.30
C TYR A 265 5.93 -12.83 -4.57
N LYS A 266 6.01 -13.84 -5.45
CA LYS A 266 7.29 -14.41 -5.87
C LYS A 266 8.20 -13.37 -6.53
N VAL A 267 7.70 -12.66 -7.55
CA VAL A 267 8.50 -11.64 -8.25
C VAL A 267 8.89 -10.50 -7.31
N MET A 268 7.95 -10.00 -6.52
CA MET A 268 8.18 -8.87 -5.61
C MET A 268 9.23 -9.24 -4.55
N SER A 269 9.22 -10.46 -4.01
CA SER A 269 10.22 -10.92 -3.03
C SER A 269 11.66 -11.03 -3.58
N ASP A 270 11.82 -11.09 -4.90
CA ASP A 270 13.13 -11.09 -5.57
C ASP A 270 13.69 -9.66 -5.76
N MET A 271 12.94 -8.63 -5.37
CA MET A 271 13.32 -7.23 -5.52
C MET A 271 14.18 -6.77 -4.36
N ASP A 272 15.13 -5.89 -4.66
CA ASP A 272 16.05 -5.31 -3.68
C ASP A 272 15.45 -4.09 -3.00
N ILE A 273 14.71 -3.30 -3.76
CA ILE A 273 14.15 -2.03 -3.28
C ILE A 273 12.89 -1.66 -4.07
N CYS A 274 11.88 -1.19 -3.35
CA CYS A 274 10.67 -0.64 -3.94
C CYS A 274 10.80 0.89 -4.05
N VAL A 275 10.54 1.42 -5.24
CA VAL A 275 10.52 2.85 -5.53
C VAL A 275 9.06 3.27 -5.74
N PRO A 276 8.45 4.04 -4.81
CA PRO A 276 7.07 4.47 -4.95
C PRO A 276 6.84 5.29 -6.22
N ALA A 277 7.84 6.06 -6.64
CA ALA A 277 7.82 6.92 -7.82
C ALA A 277 6.55 7.76 -7.93
N PHE A 278 6.00 8.26 -6.81
CA PHE A 278 4.77 9.04 -6.83
C PHE A 278 4.98 10.31 -7.68
N SER A 279 4.06 10.53 -8.61
CA SER A 279 3.98 11.79 -9.35
C SER A 279 3.72 12.96 -8.38
N GLY A 280 4.01 14.18 -8.83
CA GLY A 280 3.97 15.40 -8.00
C GLY A 280 2.60 15.78 -7.41
N GLU A 281 1.56 14.97 -7.58
CA GLU A 281 0.26 15.19 -6.96
C GLU A 281 0.28 14.77 -5.48
N ASN A 282 -0.19 15.67 -4.60
CA ASN A 282 -0.17 15.46 -3.14
C ASN A 282 -1.11 14.34 -2.65
N LEU A 283 -1.83 13.66 -3.56
CA LEU A 283 -2.86 12.67 -3.22
C LEU A 283 -2.34 11.58 -2.27
N TYR A 284 -1.21 10.97 -2.61
CA TYR A 284 -0.64 9.89 -1.81
C TYR A 284 -0.01 10.35 -0.49
N TYR A 285 0.18 11.65 -0.30
CA TYR A 285 0.72 12.22 0.93
C TYR A 285 -0.37 12.58 1.93
N ASP A 286 -1.55 12.97 1.44
CA ASP A 286 -2.54 13.66 2.26
C ASP A 286 -3.85 12.88 2.41
N VAL A 287 -4.32 12.20 1.36
CA VAL A 287 -5.72 11.75 1.27
C VAL A 287 -5.91 10.33 0.74
N GLN A 288 -4.88 9.73 0.13
CA GLN A 288 -4.95 8.40 -0.46
C GLN A 288 -3.80 7.51 0.03
N ALA A 289 -4.12 6.28 0.43
CA ALA A 289 -3.13 5.25 0.72
C ALA A 289 -2.77 4.49 -0.57
N SER A 290 -1.49 4.17 -0.74
CA SER A 290 -1.02 3.33 -1.83
C SER A 290 -0.77 1.90 -1.38
N SER A 291 -1.30 0.93 -2.14
CA SER A 291 -1.00 -0.49 -1.94
C SER A 291 0.49 -0.82 -2.11
N THR A 292 1.26 0.03 -2.81
CA THR A 292 2.72 -0.11 -2.94
C THR A 292 3.43 -0.29 -1.60
N PHE A 293 3.00 0.43 -0.57
CA PHE A 293 3.61 0.33 0.76
C PHE A 293 3.26 -0.98 1.45
N ALA A 294 1.97 -1.35 1.47
CA ALA A 294 1.52 -2.61 2.06
C ALA A 294 2.18 -3.80 1.36
N MET A 295 2.17 -3.84 0.02
CA MET A 295 2.75 -4.94 -0.76
C MET A 295 4.26 -5.05 -0.60
N ALA A 296 4.99 -3.93 -0.52
CA ALA A 296 6.43 -3.94 -0.26
C ALA A 296 6.73 -4.50 1.15
N VAL A 297 5.97 -4.07 2.16
CA VAL A 297 6.10 -4.60 3.52
C VAL A 297 5.77 -6.09 3.59
N GLU A 298 4.68 -6.53 2.94
CA GLU A 298 4.33 -7.95 2.83
C GLU A 298 5.50 -8.76 2.29
N CYS A 299 6.12 -8.30 1.19
CA CYS A 299 7.24 -9.00 0.55
C CYS A 299 8.59 -8.76 1.21
N SER A 300 8.65 -8.05 2.33
CA SER A 300 9.90 -7.67 3.02
C SER A 300 10.87 -6.88 2.13
N VAL A 301 10.34 -6.11 1.18
CA VAL A 301 11.12 -5.25 0.28
C VAL A 301 11.18 -3.84 0.86
N PRO A 302 12.36 -3.29 1.14
CA PRO A 302 12.50 -1.95 1.68
C PRO A 302 12.04 -0.90 0.67
N ILE A 303 11.43 0.18 1.16
CA ILE A 303 10.87 1.22 0.30
C ILE A 303 11.80 2.44 0.30
N LEU A 304 12.20 2.91 -0.89
CA LEU A 304 12.97 4.14 -1.05
C LEU A 304 12.05 5.35 -0.87
N VAL A 305 12.26 6.12 0.20
CA VAL A 305 11.35 7.20 0.62
C VAL A 305 12.09 8.47 0.98
N THR A 306 11.36 9.58 1.00
CA THR A 306 11.81 10.83 1.65
C THR A 306 11.23 10.95 3.06
N GLU A 307 11.76 11.86 3.87
CA GLU A 307 11.16 12.20 5.18
C GLU A 307 9.70 12.66 5.06
N ARG A 308 9.33 13.34 3.97
CA ARG A 308 7.93 13.71 3.70
C ARG A 308 7.03 12.47 3.63
N ILE A 309 7.45 11.45 2.88
CA ILE A 309 6.71 10.19 2.75
C ILE A 309 6.60 9.48 4.10
N LYS A 310 7.68 9.41 4.89
CA LYS A 310 7.67 8.79 6.23
C LYS A 310 6.68 9.46 7.18
N ASN A 311 6.50 10.77 7.05
CA ASN A 311 5.54 11.52 7.87
C ASN A 311 4.08 11.30 7.42
N SER A 312 3.84 10.88 6.18
CA SER A 312 2.51 10.46 5.72
C SER A 312 2.21 9.00 6.08
N TYR A 313 3.10 8.08 5.71
CA TYR A 313 2.93 6.64 5.96
C TYR A 313 3.59 6.25 7.28
N THR A 314 3.01 6.70 8.40
CA THR A 314 3.66 6.58 9.71
C THR A 314 3.88 5.15 10.17
N TYR A 315 3.07 4.18 9.73
CA TYR A 315 3.31 2.77 10.03
C TYR A 315 4.61 2.21 9.43
N VAL A 316 5.17 2.84 8.37
CA VAL A 316 6.51 2.50 7.84
C VAL A 316 7.58 3.53 8.21
N LYS A 317 7.33 4.38 9.22
CA LYS A 317 8.36 5.29 9.76
C LYS A 317 9.36 4.53 10.63
N ASP A 318 9.99 3.52 10.04
CA ASP A 318 10.90 2.60 10.69
C ASP A 318 11.97 2.16 9.67
N ASP A 319 13.24 2.31 10.02
CA ASP A 319 14.34 2.01 9.11
C ASP A 319 14.41 0.51 8.74
N ARG A 320 13.73 -0.38 9.48
CA ARG A 320 13.53 -1.80 9.11
C ARG A 320 12.70 -1.97 7.84
N ALA A 321 11.86 -0.99 7.48
CA ALA A 321 10.95 -1.04 6.34
C ALA A 321 11.33 -0.10 5.20
N VAL A 322 12.15 0.91 5.45
CA VAL A 322 12.44 1.96 4.47
C VAL A 322 13.93 2.28 4.34
N VAL A 323 14.28 2.84 3.18
CA VAL A 323 15.54 3.53 2.92
C VAL A 323 15.23 5.00 2.74
N THR A 324 15.71 5.84 3.67
CA THR A 324 15.40 7.27 3.63
C THR A 324 16.44 8.02 2.82
N ARG A 325 16.07 8.53 1.65
CA ARG A 325 16.92 9.43 0.84
C ARG A 325 16.68 10.91 1.21
N PRO A 326 17.71 11.77 1.08
CA PRO A 326 17.48 13.21 1.06
C PRO A 326 16.51 13.58 -0.06
N ALA A 327 15.56 14.49 0.21
CA ALA A 327 14.58 14.91 -0.80
C ALA A 327 15.25 15.50 -2.06
N ALA A 328 16.41 16.15 -1.89
CA ALA A 328 17.19 16.72 -2.97
C ALA A 328 17.86 15.67 -3.89
N MET A 329 18.11 14.45 -3.38
CA MET A 329 18.70 13.35 -4.17
C MET A 329 17.57 12.59 -4.85
N ARG A 330 17.54 12.58 -6.19
CA ARG A 330 16.46 11.92 -6.94
C ARG A 330 16.52 10.40 -6.80
N GLU A 331 15.43 9.71 -7.13
CA GLU A 331 15.31 8.26 -6.98
C GLU A 331 16.44 7.52 -7.71
N VAL A 332 16.71 7.85 -8.97
CA VAL A 332 17.76 7.16 -9.76
C VAL A 332 19.15 7.45 -9.18
N GLU A 333 19.40 8.67 -8.69
CA GLU A 333 20.67 9.02 -8.04
C GLU A 333 20.86 8.23 -6.74
N ALA A 334 19.80 8.05 -5.95
CA ALA A 334 19.83 7.24 -4.74
C ALA A 334 20.07 5.76 -5.05
N LEU A 335 19.41 5.22 -6.09
CA LEU A 335 19.68 3.85 -6.56
C LEU A 335 21.13 3.68 -7.02
N GLN A 336 21.66 4.63 -7.80
CA GLN A 336 23.05 4.64 -8.23
C GLN A 336 23.99 4.63 -7.03
N ALA A 337 23.78 5.54 -6.07
CA ALA A 337 24.61 5.68 -4.89
C ALA A 337 24.60 4.41 -4.02
N LEU A 338 23.43 3.84 -3.77
CA LEU A 338 23.29 2.58 -3.01
C LEU A 338 23.95 1.40 -3.73
N ARG A 339 23.85 1.35 -5.06
CA ARG A 339 24.45 0.30 -5.89
C ARG A 339 25.97 0.40 -5.92
N SER A 340 26.53 1.60 -6.16
CA SER A 340 27.97 1.85 -6.22
C SER A 340 28.63 1.97 -4.84
N ARG A 341 27.83 2.10 -3.79
CA ARG A 341 28.26 2.48 -2.44
C ARG A 341 28.98 3.85 -2.40
N ASP A 342 28.62 4.73 -3.31
CA ASP A 342 29.22 6.05 -3.45
C ASP A 342 28.18 7.14 -3.78
N ALA A 343 27.96 8.06 -2.84
CA ALA A 343 27.08 9.22 -3.01
C ALA A 343 27.83 10.48 -3.50
N SER A 344 29.14 10.40 -3.78
CA SER A 344 29.98 11.55 -4.12
C SER A 344 29.49 12.29 -5.36
N TYR A 345 28.97 11.57 -6.36
CA TYR A 345 28.40 12.18 -7.56
C TYR A 345 27.29 13.18 -7.22
N PHE A 346 26.32 12.76 -6.40
CA PHE A 346 25.22 13.62 -5.97
C PHE A 346 25.74 14.83 -5.17
N LEU A 347 26.61 14.58 -4.18
CA LEU A 347 27.15 15.62 -3.32
C LEU A 347 27.91 16.70 -4.11
N GLN A 348 28.72 16.28 -5.08
CA GLN A 348 29.49 17.19 -5.94
C GLN A 348 28.60 17.92 -6.94
N ARG A 349 27.71 17.20 -7.65
CA ARG A 349 26.81 17.80 -8.66
C ARG A 349 25.91 18.88 -8.07
N MET A 350 25.40 18.64 -6.87
CA MET A 350 24.48 19.55 -6.18
C MET A 350 25.21 20.58 -5.31
N GLU A 351 26.55 20.61 -5.35
CA GLU A 351 27.40 21.51 -4.55
C GLU A 351 27.02 21.49 -3.06
N ILE A 352 26.68 20.30 -2.54
CA ILE A 352 26.19 20.15 -1.16
C ILE A 352 27.34 20.50 -0.20
N PRO A 353 27.16 21.50 0.69
CA PRO A 353 28.22 21.87 1.62
C PRO A 353 28.57 20.72 2.57
N PRO A 354 29.85 20.60 2.97
CA PRO A 354 30.25 19.77 4.09
C PRO A 354 29.40 20.07 5.33
N ASP A 355 29.08 19.04 6.11
CA ASP A 355 28.29 19.13 7.35
C ASP A 355 26.86 19.70 7.20
N SER A 356 26.34 19.80 5.97
CA SER A 356 24.95 20.20 5.76
C SER A 356 23.98 19.08 6.17
N PRO A 357 22.73 19.41 6.55
CA PRO A 357 21.71 18.39 6.82
C PRO A 357 21.48 17.42 5.65
N THR A 358 21.62 17.90 4.41
CA THR A 358 21.52 17.07 3.20
C THR A 358 22.66 16.07 3.10
N MET A 359 23.89 16.46 3.43
CA MET A 359 25.04 15.56 3.47
C MET A 359 24.85 14.49 4.54
N HIS A 360 24.48 14.86 5.76
CA HIS A 360 24.22 13.90 6.84
C HIS A 360 23.08 12.94 6.51
N ALA A 361 22.03 13.41 5.82
CA ALA A 361 20.96 12.55 5.34
C ALA A 361 21.47 11.56 4.27
N ALA A 362 22.33 11.99 3.35
CA ALA A 362 22.95 11.11 2.36
C ALA A 362 23.87 10.07 3.04
N GLU A 363 24.70 10.49 3.99
CA GLU A 363 25.56 9.59 4.78
C GLU A 363 24.74 8.59 5.60
N ALA A 364 23.62 9.01 6.21
CA ALA A 364 22.72 8.13 6.91
C ALA A 364 22.08 7.10 5.98
N MET A 365 21.62 7.53 4.79
CA MET A 365 21.10 6.62 3.76
C MET A 365 22.15 5.57 3.37
N MET A 366 23.39 6.00 3.12
CA MET A 366 24.49 5.12 2.74
C MET A 366 24.90 4.16 3.85
N ARG A 367 24.91 4.62 5.12
CA ARG A 367 25.26 3.81 6.28
C ARG A 367 24.20 2.75 6.60
N LEU A 368 22.91 3.12 6.54
CA LEU A 368 21.80 2.20 6.78
C LEU A 368 21.61 1.23 5.61
N GLY A 369 21.88 1.69 4.39
CA GLY A 369 21.71 0.89 3.18
C GLY A 369 20.29 0.34 3.02
N TRP A 370 20.18 -0.69 2.21
CA TRP A 370 18.90 -1.28 1.80
C TRP A 370 18.75 -2.76 2.20
N VAL A 371 19.82 -3.45 2.62
CA VAL A 371 19.70 -4.86 3.05
C VAL A 371 18.98 -4.93 4.40
N ARG A 372 18.00 -5.81 4.52
CA ARG A 372 17.27 -6.12 5.75
C ARG A 372 17.31 -7.62 5.99
N SER A 373 17.44 -8.02 7.24
CA SER A 373 17.31 -9.43 7.62
C SER A 373 15.84 -9.84 7.68
N GLY A 374 15.56 -11.13 7.48
CA GLY A 374 14.21 -11.67 7.65
C GLY A 374 13.65 -11.46 9.05
N GLU A 375 14.52 -11.49 10.08
CA GLU A 375 14.14 -11.25 11.48
C GLU A 375 13.70 -9.80 11.72
N GLU A 376 14.44 -8.82 11.18
CA GLU A 376 14.07 -7.40 11.26
C GLU A 376 12.72 -7.14 10.60
N SER A 377 12.52 -7.67 9.38
CA SER A 377 11.26 -7.55 8.65
C SER A 377 10.10 -8.21 9.38
N GLN A 378 10.30 -9.42 9.94
CA GLN A 378 9.25 -10.11 10.68
C GLN A 378 8.89 -9.41 11.98
N THR A 379 9.87 -8.90 12.72
CA THR A 379 9.62 -8.13 13.94
C THR A 379 8.83 -6.86 13.63
N PHE A 380 9.18 -6.18 12.53
CA PHE A 380 8.43 -5.01 12.07
C PHE A 380 6.97 -5.35 11.73
N LYS A 381 6.71 -6.43 10.98
CA LYS A 381 5.35 -6.90 10.67
C LYS A 381 4.55 -7.24 11.95
N GLN A 382 5.19 -7.89 12.93
CA GLN A 382 4.54 -8.19 14.21
C GLN A 382 4.11 -6.93 14.97
N ASP A 383 4.89 -5.85 14.91
CA ASP A 383 4.52 -4.58 15.53
C ASP A 383 3.24 -3.99 14.89
N ILE A 384 3.11 -4.09 13.56
CA ILE A 384 1.89 -3.73 12.83
C ILE A 384 0.71 -4.63 13.25
N TRP A 385 0.89 -5.96 13.29
CA TRP A 385 -0.18 -6.88 13.66
C TRP A 385 -0.68 -6.67 15.08
N ARG A 386 0.22 -6.44 16.05
CA ARG A 386 -0.18 -6.08 17.42
C ARG A 386 -0.97 -4.77 17.46
N ALA A 387 -0.69 -3.82 16.57
CA ALA A 387 -1.47 -2.59 16.46
C ALA A 387 -2.86 -2.85 15.88
N ASN A 388 -2.95 -3.69 14.85
CA ASN A 388 -4.22 -4.14 14.28
C ASN A 388 -5.06 -4.93 15.29
N ASP A 389 -4.46 -5.83 16.09
CA ASP A 389 -5.16 -6.58 17.14
C ASP A 389 -5.86 -5.66 18.14
N ARG A 390 -5.17 -4.58 18.57
CA ARG A 390 -5.76 -3.56 19.45
C ARG A 390 -6.95 -2.84 18.81
N VAL A 391 -6.97 -2.70 17.49
CA VAL A 391 -8.08 -2.09 16.77
C VAL A 391 -9.24 -3.08 16.71
N VAL A 392 -8.99 -4.33 16.35
CA VAL A 392 -10.00 -5.40 16.34
C VAL A 392 -10.63 -5.58 17.72
N GLU A 393 -9.84 -5.57 18.79
CA GLU A 393 -10.38 -5.60 20.16
C GLU A 393 -11.32 -4.44 20.47
N ARG A 394 -11.02 -3.22 19.99
CA ARG A 394 -11.93 -2.07 20.14
C ARG A 394 -13.20 -2.26 19.32
N LEU A 395 -13.08 -2.72 18.07
CA LEU A 395 -14.22 -2.99 17.19
C LEU A 395 -15.21 -3.96 17.86
N LEU A 396 -14.70 -5.03 18.46
CA LEU A 396 -15.52 -6.06 19.11
C LEU A 396 -16.09 -5.62 20.47
N ARG A 397 -15.48 -4.66 21.17
CA ARG A 397 -15.99 -4.11 22.44
C ARG A 397 -17.06 -3.04 22.25
N ASP A 398 -17.08 -2.41 21.09
CA ASP A 398 -18.02 -1.34 20.75
C ASP A 398 -19.32 -1.86 20.07
N LEU A 399 -19.49 -3.19 20.08
CA LEU A 399 -20.76 -3.90 19.83
C LEU A 399 -21.63 -3.86 21.09
#